data_AF-A0A843GML8-F1
#
_entry.id   AF-A0A843GML8-F1
#
_cell.length_a   1.000
_cell.length_b   1.000
_cell.length_c   1.000
_cell.angle_alpha   90.00
_cell.angle_beta   90.00
_cell.angle_gamma   90.00
#
_symmetry.space_group_name_H-M   'P 1'
#
loop_
_entity.id
_entity.type
_entity.pdbx_description
1 polymer ?
#
loop_
_entity_poly.entity_id
_entity_poly.type
_entity_poly.pdbx_seq_one_letter_code
_entity_poly.pdbx_strand_id
1 'polypeptide(L)'
;GALSLGRDWTIRSFLGKRLPRIIYPFVFWLLFLSVMLVLINSFIHPLKIHGLFSLITVGALGKNNYFYQDWFFWMILGTYLIMPIFNKWIQHSEMKELEYFLSIWLITCIFDFTLRMQFPIKLSYFTSPIGLVVLGYYLRYTERELFNKKYFAVLLIVFSIASMMICSYMFSNDTLIYRFDRYAIFMALNAAGVFLMFKNFNFNPKGILRDFITRIAQYSYGIYLAHVAVLSVTIEIFEKTLPYNLWTITLVLVTLFVPMGLLYIFSKVPYLKDIIGVK
;
A
#
# COMPACT_ATOMS: atom_id res chain seq x y z
N GLY A 1 -0.50 -3.97 -11.43
CA GLY A 1 -0.70 -3.80 -12.89
C GLY A 1 -0.32 -5.03 -13.68
N ALA A 2 0.96 -5.39 -13.68
CA ALA A 2 1.58 -6.39 -14.57
C ALA A 2 0.88 -7.75 -14.76
N LEU A 3 0.20 -8.25 -13.73
CA LEU A 3 -0.50 -9.56 -13.77
C LEU A 3 -1.99 -9.44 -14.10
N SER A 4 -2.54 -8.24 -14.04
CA SER A 4 -3.99 -8.00 -14.15
C SER A 4 -4.39 -7.27 -15.43
N LEU A 5 -3.47 -6.50 -16.04
CA LEU A 5 -3.65 -5.81 -17.31
C LEU A 5 -3.22 -6.68 -18.52
N GLY A 6 -3.69 -6.35 -19.72
CA GLY A 6 -3.36 -7.02 -20.97
C GLY A 6 -4.01 -8.39 -21.13
N ARG A 7 -5.23 -8.56 -20.60
CA ARG A 7 -5.96 -9.83 -20.60
C ARG A 7 -7.44 -9.62 -20.92
N ASP A 8 -8.05 -10.59 -21.58
CA ASP A 8 -9.46 -10.54 -21.98
C ASP A 8 -10.41 -10.82 -20.81
N TRP A 9 -10.61 -9.80 -19.97
CA TRP A 9 -11.58 -9.85 -18.88
C TRP A 9 -12.84 -9.05 -19.22
N THR A 10 -14.00 -9.64 -18.93
CA THR A 10 -15.23 -8.83 -18.82
C THR A 10 -15.20 -8.03 -17.51
N ILE A 11 -15.76 -6.81 -17.50
CA ILE A 11 -15.82 -5.94 -16.32
C ILE A 11 -16.43 -6.69 -15.12
N ARG A 12 -17.54 -7.39 -15.35
CA ARG A 12 -18.23 -8.20 -14.32
C ARG A 12 -17.33 -9.29 -13.75
N SER A 13 -16.63 -10.04 -14.61
CA SER A 13 -15.73 -11.12 -14.16
C SER A 13 -14.53 -10.58 -13.38
N PHE A 14 -14.00 -9.43 -13.78
CA PHE A 14 -12.84 -8.82 -13.15
C PHE A 14 -13.17 -8.30 -11.75
N LEU A 15 -14.21 -7.47 -11.65
CA LEU A 15 -14.64 -6.83 -10.41
C LEU A 15 -15.25 -7.86 -9.44
N GLY A 16 -16.11 -8.75 -9.93
CA GLY A 16 -16.78 -9.76 -9.10
C GLY A 16 -15.81 -10.71 -8.38
N LYS A 17 -14.61 -10.95 -8.93
CA LYS A 17 -13.59 -11.77 -8.28
C LYS A 17 -12.68 -10.99 -7.32
N ARG A 18 -12.47 -9.70 -7.55
CA ARG A 18 -11.45 -8.89 -6.86
C ARG A 18 -12.03 -7.98 -5.78
N LEU A 19 -13.15 -7.31 -6.05
CA LEU A 19 -13.78 -6.42 -5.09
C LEU A 19 -14.17 -7.15 -3.79
N PRO A 20 -14.82 -8.33 -3.82
CA PRO A 20 -15.14 -9.03 -2.58
C PRO A 20 -13.92 -9.41 -1.73
N ARG A 21 -12.76 -9.65 -2.37
CA ARG A 21 -11.53 -10.00 -1.65
C ARG A 21 -10.94 -8.86 -0.84
N ILE A 22 -11.37 -7.62 -1.11
CA ILE A 22 -10.84 -6.40 -0.51
C ILE A 22 -11.91 -5.79 0.39
N ILE A 23 -13.14 -5.71 -0.11
CA ILE A 23 -14.28 -5.16 0.62
C ILE A 23 -14.64 -6.02 1.84
N TYR A 24 -14.71 -7.35 1.72
CA TYR A 24 -15.11 -8.18 2.86
C TYR A 24 -14.12 -8.08 4.04
N PRO A 25 -12.80 -8.18 3.82
CA PRO A 25 -11.86 -7.95 4.92
C PRO A 25 -11.89 -6.56 5.49
N PHE A 26 -12.00 -5.53 4.65
CA PHE A 26 -12.12 -4.17 5.14
C PHE A 26 -13.33 -3.98 6.06
N VAL A 27 -14.51 -4.44 5.62
CA VAL A 27 -15.75 -4.35 6.41
C VAL A 27 -15.64 -5.15 7.72
N PHE A 28 -15.08 -6.37 7.66
CA PHE A 28 -14.84 -7.18 8.86
C PHE A 28 -13.98 -6.43 9.88
N TRP A 29 -12.81 -5.93 9.46
CA TRP A 29 -11.87 -5.26 10.36
C TRP A 29 -12.42 -3.94 10.87
N LEU A 30 -13.12 -3.16 10.04
CA LEU A 30 -13.80 -1.95 10.46
C LEU A 30 -14.81 -2.21 11.58
N LEU A 31 -15.68 -3.21 11.41
CA LEU A 31 -16.67 -3.59 12.41
C LEU A 31 -16.01 -4.15 13.67
N PHE A 32 -15.07 -5.08 13.50
CA PHE A 32 -14.36 -5.72 14.59
C PHE A 32 -13.64 -4.68 15.48
N LEU A 33 -12.87 -3.78 14.87
CA LEU A 33 -12.14 -2.74 15.60
C LEU A 33 -13.07 -1.72 16.26
N SER A 34 -14.17 -1.34 15.58
CA SER A 34 -15.16 -0.43 16.16
C SER A 34 -15.82 -1.03 17.41
N VAL A 35 -16.18 -2.32 17.36
CA VAL A 35 -16.74 -3.03 18.51
C VAL A 35 -15.71 -3.14 19.64
N MET A 36 -14.48 -3.54 19.34
CA MET A 36 -13.41 -3.64 20.34
C MET A 36 -13.17 -2.29 21.04
N LEU A 37 -13.15 -1.19 20.29
CA LEU A 37 -12.93 0.14 20.84
C LEU A 37 -14.09 0.60 21.75
N VAL A 38 -15.34 0.29 21.39
CA VAL A 38 -16.50 0.55 22.26
C VAL A 38 -16.43 -0.28 23.53
N LEU A 39 -16.09 -1.57 23.43
CA LEU A 39 -15.97 -2.46 24.60
C LEU A 39 -14.89 -1.93 25.56
N ILE A 40 -13.69 -1.66 25.06
CA ILE A 40 -12.57 -1.14 25.87
C ILE A 40 -12.94 0.19 26.54
N ASN A 41 -13.52 1.13 25.79
CA ASN A 41 -13.94 2.41 26.36
C ASN A 41 -15.05 2.27 27.41
N SER A 42 -15.97 1.31 27.24
CA SER A 42 -17.03 1.05 28.23
C SER A 42 -16.47 0.48 29.53
N PHE A 43 -15.35 -0.26 29.47
CA PHE A 43 -14.64 -0.76 30.66
C PHE A 43 -13.82 0.33 31.37
N ILE A 44 -13.22 1.27 30.63
CA ILE A 44 -12.30 2.28 31.19
C ILE A 44 -13.02 3.58 31.58
N HIS A 45 -13.99 4.01 30.78
CA HIS A 45 -14.71 5.29 30.93
C HIS A 45 -16.21 5.10 30.62
N PRO A 46 -17.04 4.74 31.61
CA PRO A 46 -18.45 4.36 31.39
C PRO A 46 -19.36 5.49 30.84
N LEU A 47 -18.87 6.71 30.63
CA LEU A 47 -19.69 7.91 30.39
C LEU A 47 -19.40 8.67 29.08
N LYS A 48 -18.46 8.24 28.23
CA LYS A 48 -18.17 8.89 26.94
C LYS A 48 -18.16 7.91 25.76
N ILE A 49 -19.28 7.24 25.55
CA ILE A 49 -19.47 6.43 24.35
C ILE A 49 -19.76 7.39 23.19
N HIS A 50 -18.77 7.64 22.33
CA HIS A 50 -19.10 7.98 20.95
C HIS A 50 -19.86 6.76 20.40
N GLY A 51 -21.15 6.92 20.10
CA GLY A 51 -22.01 5.78 19.75
C GLY A 51 -21.37 4.93 18.65
N LEU A 52 -21.47 3.60 18.73
CA LEU A 52 -20.87 2.65 17.79
C LEU A 52 -21.06 3.07 16.32
N PHE A 53 -22.25 3.59 15.99
CA PHE A 53 -22.57 4.11 14.68
C PHE A 53 -21.67 5.27 14.23
N SER A 54 -21.35 6.21 15.12
CA SER A 54 -20.42 7.31 14.85
C SER A 54 -18.99 6.84 14.60
N LEU A 55 -18.54 5.79 15.31
CA LEU A 55 -17.21 5.22 15.09
C LEU A 55 -17.13 4.48 13.75
N ILE A 56 -18.16 3.72 13.40
CA ILE A 56 -18.25 3.05 12.10
C ILE A 56 -18.29 4.06 10.97
N THR A 57 -19.05 5.15 11.09
CA THR A 57 -19.14 6.17 10.02
C THR A 57 -17.84 6.94 9.86
N VAL A 58 -17.21 7.37 10.95
CA VAL A 58 -15.93 8.09 10.88
C VAL A 58 -14.80 7.17 10.42
N GLY A 59 -14.79 5.91 10.86
CA GLY A 59 -13.86 4.87 10.40
C GLY A 59 -14.03 4.57 8.91
N ALA A 60 -15.26 4.28 8.46
CA ALA A 60 -15.55 4.05 7.04
C ALA A 60 -15.09 5.23 6.15
N LEU A 61 -15.27 6.46 6.62
CA LEU A 61 -14.88 7.66 5.89
C LEU A 61 -13.37 8.00 6.00
N GLY A 62 -12.59 7.21 6.75
CA GLY A 62 -11.16 7.45 6.94
C GLY A 62 -10.83 8.75 7.69
N LYS A 63 -11.77 9.25 8.51
CA LYS A 63 -11.66 10.56 9.19
C LYS A 63 -11.23 10.45 10.66
N ASN A 64 -10.89 9.26 11.14
CA ASN A 64 -10.53 9.04 12.54
C ASN A 64 -9.03 8.82 12.72
N ASN A 65 -8.49 9.32 13.84
CA ASN A 65 -7.11 9.08 14.23
C ASN A 65 -6.81 7.59 14.49
N TYR A 66 -7.81 6.80 14.88
CA TYR A 66 -7.66 5.36 15.10
C TYR A 66 -7.67 4.53 13.80
N PHE A 67 -7.97 5.14 12.65
CA PHE A 67 -8.12 4.48 11.35
C PHE A 67 -7.30 5.16 10.24
N TYR A 68 -6.23 5.90 10.60
CA TYR A 68 -5.44 6.78 9.72
C TYR A 68 -4.92 6.16 8.40
N GLN A 69 -4.92 4.83 8.26
CA GLN A 69 -4.33 4.14 7.13
C GLN A 69 -5.34 3.64 6.08
N ASP A 70 -6.63 3.90 6.24
CA ASP A 70 -7.70 3.48 5.31
C ASP A 70 -7.62 4.12 3.92
N TRP A 71 -6.80 5.16 3.75
CA TRP A 71 -6.54 5.77 2.43
C TRP A 71 -6.09 4.72 1.40
N PHE A 72 -5.35 3.68 1.83
CA PHE A 72 -4.83 2.65 0.94
C PHE A 72 -5.93 1.68 0.49
N PHE A 73 -6.92 1.36 1.35
CA PHE A 73 -8.13 0.66 0.92
C PHE A 73 -8.85 1.44 -0.18
N TRP A 74 -9.12 2.73 0.04
CA TRP A 74 -9.81 3.59 -0.93
C TRP A 74 -9.03 3.74 -2.23
N MET A 75 -7.70 3.86 -2.14
CA MET A 75 -6.81 3.91 -3.29
C MET A 75 -6.87 2.61 -4.11
N ILE A 76 -6.75 1.44 -3.47
CA ILE A 76 -6.84 0.15 -4.16
C ILE A 76 -8.24 -0.06 -4.77
N LEU A 77 -9.29 0.30 -4.04
CA LEU A 77 -10.66 0.19 -4.52
C LEU A 77 -10.86 1.01 -5.80
N GLY A 78 -10.49 2.29 -5.76
CA GLY A 78 -10.53 3.18 -6.93
C GLY A 78 -9.70 2.64 -8.10
N THR A 79 -8.51 2.14 -7.81
CA THR A 79 -7.63 1.52 -8.81
C THR A 79 -8.30 0.32 -9.48
N TYR A 80 -8.96 -0.57 -8.73
CA TYR A 80 -9.65 -1.73 -9.31
C TYR A 80 -10.89 -1.37 -10.10
N LEU A 81 -11.63 -0.33 -9.69
CA LEU A 81 -12.82 0.14 -10.42
C LEU A 81 -12.45 0.67 -11.80
N ILE A 82 -11.32 1.37 -11.92
CA ILE A 82 -10.87 1.93 -13.19
C ILE A 82 -10.08 0.93 -14.05
N MET A 83 -9.56 -0.14 -13.44
CA MET A 83 -8.65 -1.08 -14.08
C MET A 83 -9.22 -1.73 -15.35
N PRO A 84 -10.51 -2.11 -15.44
CA PRO A 84 -11.09 -2.64 -16.68
C PRO A 84 -11.07 -1.65 -17.85
N ILE A 85 -11.19 -0.34 -17.58
CA ILE A 85 -11.12 0.71 -18.60
C ILE A 85 -9.69 0.79 -19.14
N PHE A 86 -8.72 0.90 -18.24
CA PHE A 86 -7.30 0.89 -18.60
C PHE A 86 -6.87 -0.41 -19.27
N ASN A 87 -7.44 -1.55 -18.88
CA ASN A 87 -7.14 -2.83 -19.52
C ASN A 87 -7.52 -2.82 -20.99
N LYS A 88 -8.69 -2.28 -21.35
CA LYS A 88 -9.10 -2.16 -22.77
C LYS A 88 -8.16 -1.24 -23.55
N TRP A 89 -7.80 -0.09 -22.98
CA TRP A 89 -6.84 0.83 -23.59
C TRP A 89 -5.50 0.11 -23.84
N ILE A 90 -4.91 -0.49 -22.81
CA ILE A 90 -3.63 -1.19 -22.89
C ILE A 90 -3.62 -2.34 -23.90
N GLN A 91 -4.74 -3.06 -24.07
CA GLN A 91 -4.84 -4.14 -25.05
C GLN A 91 -4.78 -3.66 -26.51
N HIS A 92 -5.16 -2.40 -26.77
CA HIS A 92 -5.22 -1.83 -28.12
C HIS A 92 -4.18 -0.73 -28.32
N SER A 93 -3.29 -0.53 -27.35
CA SER A 93 -2.27 0.51 -27.38
C SER A 93 -0.90 -0.04 -27.73
N GLU A 94 -0.16 0.73 -28.50
CA GLU A 94 1.26 0.48 -28.73
C GLU A 94 2.10 0.86 -27.51
N MET A 95 3.32 0.30 -27.42
CA MET A 95 4.27 0.65 -26.35
C MET A 95 4.62 2.14 -26.30
N LYS A 96 4.60 2.83 -27.45
CA LYS A 96 4.83 4.28 -27.51
C LYS A 96 3.72 5.10 -26.82
N GLU A 97 2.47 4.63 -26.89
CA GLU A 97 1.35 5.30 -26.22
C GLU A 97 1.44 5.14 -24.69
N LEU A 98 1.90 3.97 -24.25
CA LEU A 98 2.22 3.71 -22.84
C LEU A 98 3.36 4.64 -22.36
N GLU A 99 4.40 4.82 -23.17
CA GLU A 99 5.52 5.73 -22.87
C GLU A 99 5.06 7.20 -22.81
N TYR A 100 4.18 7.62 -23.71
CA TYR A 100 3.57 8.96 -23.68
C TYR A 100 2.79 9.19 -22.37
N PHE A 101 1.92 8.24 -22.01
CA PHE A 101 1.16 8.29 -20.76
C PHE A 101 2.10 8.34 -19.54
N LEU A 102 3.13 7.49 -19.51
CA LEU A 102 4.10 7.44 -18.42
C LEU A 102 4.96 8.71 -18.36
N SER A 103 5.24 9.36 -19.48
CA SER A 103 5.97 10.64 -19.52
C SER A 103 5.16 11.74 -18.85
N ILE A 104 3.86 11.84 -19.16
CA ILE A 104 2.97 12.79 -18.48
C ILE A 104 2.87 12.46 -17.00
N TRP A 105 2.69 11.18 -16.65
CA TRP A 105 2.64 10.76 -15.25
C TRP A 105 3.95 11.11 -14.50
N LEU A 106 5.13 10.94 -15.10
CA LEU A 106 6.40 11.33 -14.49
C LEU A 106 6.49 12.85 -14.28
N ILE A 107 5.97 13.65 -15.20
CA ILE A 107 5.86 15.11 -15.01
C ILE A 107 5.00 15.40 -13.76
N THR A 108 3.88 14.70 -13.55
CA THR A 108 3.07 14.87 -12.33
C THR A 108 3.83 14.47 -11.05
N CYS A 109 4.57 13.36 -11.09
CA CYS A 109 5.40 12.92 -9.98
C CYS A 109 6.43 13.99 -9.58
N ILE A 110 7.02 14.67 -10.57
CA ILE A 110 8.03 15.71 -10.34
C ILE A 110 7.37 17.00 -9.85
N PHE A 111 6.45 17.59 -10.61
CA PHE A 111 5.94 18.93 -10.33
C PHE A 111 4.94 18.94 -9.18
N ASP A 112 3.88 18.12 -9.25
CA ASP A 112 2.80 18.14 -8.28
C ASP A 112 3.23 17.50 -6.95
N PHE A 113 3.92 16.36 -7.00
CA PHE A 113 4.19 15.54 -5.80
C PHE A 113 5.58 15.73 -5.18
N THR A 114 6.60 16.07 -5.98
CA THR A 114 7.97 16.25 -5.47
C THR A 114 8.25 17.72 -5.18
N LEU A 115 8.05 18.58 -6.18
CA LEU A 115 8.33 20.01 -6.09
C LEU A 115 7.18 20.81 -5.47
N ARG A 116 5.97 20.24 -5.42
CA ARG A 116 4.73 20.90 -4.98
C ARG A 116 4.48 22.23 -5.72
N MET A 117 4.92 22.29 -6.98
CA MET A 117 4.69 23.42 -7.86
C MET A 117 3.41 23.17 -8.64
N GLN A 118 2.48 24.12 -8.59
CA GLN A 118 1.28 24.05 -9.41
C GLN A 118 1.65 24.26 -10.86
N PHE A 119 1.57 23.20 -11.66
CA PHE A 119 1.72 23.32 -13.10
C PHE A 119 0.50 24.07 -13.67
N PRO A 120 0.67 25.00 -14.64
CA PRO A 120 -0.46 25.77 -15.19
C PRO A 120 -1.57 24.89 -15.75
N ILE A 121 -1.20 23.72 -16.27
CA ILE A 121 -2.11 22.66 -16.68
C ILE A 121 -2.31 21.74 -15.48
N LYS A 122 -3.56 21.54 -15.05
CA LYS A 122 -3.88 20.56 -14.00
C LYS A 122 -3.62 19.14 -14.53
N LEU A 123 -2.42 18.64 -14.30
CA LEU A 123 -2.05 17.27 -14.64
C LEU A 123 -2.54 16.27 -13.59
N SER A 124 -3.17 16.73 -12.51
CA SER A 124 -3.77 15.90 -11.46
C SER A 124 -4.83 14.90 -11.97
N TYR A 125 -5.35 15.07 -13.19
CA TYR A 125 -6.18 14.08 -13.87
C TYR A 125 -5.40 12.79 -14.24
N PHE A 126 -4.07 12.88 -14.39
CA PHE A 126 -3.18 11.72 -14.48
C PHE A 126 -2.95 11.18 -13.07
N THR A 127 -3.91 10.38 -12.65
CA THR A 127 -4.02 9.79 -11.32
C THR A 127 -2.80 8.95 -10.93
N SER A 128 -2.20 9.29 -9.79
CA SER A 128 -0.95 8.71 -9.30
C SER A 128 -0.90 7.19 -9.10
N PRO A 129 -1.93 6.51 -8.55
CA PRO A 129 -1.86 5.05 -8.38
C PRO A 129 -1.97 4.28 -9.71
N ILE A 130 -2.67 4.85 -10.70
CA ILE A 130 -2.82 4.22 -12.01
C ILE A 130 -1.53 4.31 -12.81
N GLY A 131 -0.76 5.39 -12.66
CA GLY A 131 0.58 5.48 -13.23
C GLY A 131 1.48 4.33 -12.80
N LEU A 132 1.49 3.96 -11.52
CA LEU A 132 2.21 2.78 -11.03
C LEU A 132 1.68 1.46 -11.61
N VAL A 133 0.38 1.36 -11.84
CA VAL A 133 -0.26 0.19 -12.44
C VAL A 133 0.18 0.00 -13.90
N VAL A 134 0.17 1.09 -14.68
CA VAL A 134 0.62 1.11 -16.08
C VAL A 134 2.13 0.88 -16.16
N LEU A 135 2.91 1.54 -15.29
CA LEU A 135 4.36 1.35 -15.20
C LEU A 135 4.73 -0.10 -14.97
N GLY A 136 4.04 -0.79 -14.05
CA GLY A 136 4.28 -2.22 -13.81
C GLY A 136 3.96 -3.09 -15.02
N TYR A 137 2.94 -2.74 -15.82
CA TYR A 137 2.68 -3.44 -17.09
C TYR A 137 3.81 -3.18 -18.10
N TYR A 138 4.15 -1.91 -18.32
CA TYR A 138 5.21 -1.49 -19.23
C TYR A 138 6.56 -2.15 -18.89
N LEU A 139 7.00 -2.09 -17.62
CA LEU A 139 8.26 -2.69 -17.18
C LEU A 139 8.27 -4.22 -17.33
N ARG A 140 7.12 -4.90 -17.31
CA ARG A 140 7.06 -6.34 -17.52
C ARG A 140 7.29 -6.72 -18.97
N TYR A 141 6.65 -5.99 -19.89
CA TYR A 141 6.58 -6.34 -21.31
C TYR A 141 7.54 -5.54 -22.20
N THR A 142 8.25 -4.55 -21.66
CA THR A 142 9.29 -3.84 -22.41
C THR A 142 10.44 -4.75 -22.81
N GLU A 143 10.87 -4.62 -24.07
CA GLU A 143 12.01 -5.33 -24.65
C GLU A 143 13.34 -4.57 -24.44
N ARG A 144 13.29 -3.35 -23.89
CA ARG A 144 14.47 -2.51 -23.67
C ARG A 144 15.46 -3.21 -22.71
N GLU A 145 16.67 -3.44 -23.19
CA GLU A 145 17.73 -4.17 -22.47
C GLU A 145 18.06 -3.56 -21.10
N LEU A 146 18.03 -2.23 -20.98
CA LEU A 146 18.36 -1.53 -19.73
C LEU A 146 17.49 -2.00 -18.56
N PHE A 147 16.18 -2.15 -18.79
CA PHE A 147 15.23 -2.58 -17.77
C PHE A 147 15.35 -4.08 -17.44
N ASN A 148 16.07 -4.86 -18.24
CA ASN A 148 16.31 -6.28 -18.01
C ASN A 148 17.65 -6.56 -17.28
N LYS A 149 18.42 -5.52 -16.96
CA LYS A 149 19.69 -5.64 -16.21
C LYS A 149 19.45 -5.59 -14.70
N LYS A 150 20.04 -6.54 -13.96
CA LYS A 150 19.97 -6.62 -12.49
C LYS A 150 20.56 -5.39 -11.79
N TYR A 151 21.71 -4.91 -12.28
CA TYR A 151 22.38 -3.73 -11.71
C TYR A 151 21.56 -2.46 -11.85
N PHE A 152 20.77 -2.33 -12.92
CA PHE A 152 19.91 -1.18 -13.12
C PHE A 152 18.78 -1.14 -12.08
N ALA A 153 18.21 -2.29 -11.70
CA ALA A 153 17.22 -2.38 -10.64
C ALA A 153 17.79 -1.91 -9.29
N VAL A 154 18.99 -2.37 -8.93
CA VAL A 154 19.68 -1.96 -7.69
C VAL A 154 20.03 -0.48 -7.73
N LEU A 155 20.53 0.01 -8.87
CA LEU A 155 20.85 1.42 -9.06
C LEU A 155 19.62 2.30 -8.82
N LEU A 156 18.46 1.96 -9.40
CA LEU A 156 17.22 2.71 -9.18
C LEU A 156 16.82 2.77 -7.71
N ILE A 157 16.90 1.64 -6.99
CA ILE A 157 16.58 1.59 -5.56
C ILE A 157 17.55 2.48 -4.78
N VAL A 158 18.86 2.26 -4.91
CA VAL A 158 19.88 3.01 -4.16
C VAL A 158 19.81 4.49 -4.48
N PHE A 159 19.71 4.84 -5.76
CA PHE A 159 19.61 6.23 -6.21
C PHE A 159 18.36 6.91 -5.65
N SER A 160 17.20 6.25 -5.72
CA SER A 160 15.94 6.81 -5.21
C SER A 160 15.97 7.05 -3.70
N ILE A 161 16.53 6.10 -2.92
CA ILE A 161 16.63 6.24 -1.46
C ILE A 161 17.64 7.32 -1.10
N ALA A 162 18.83 7.31 -1.71
CA ALA A 162 19.88 8.28 -1.43
C ALA A 162 19.42 9.71 -1.76
N SER A 163 18.84 9.90 -2.96
CA SER A 163 18.30 11.22 -3.37
C SER A 163 17.17 11.68 -2.45
N MET A 164 16.24 10.80 -2.08
CA MET A 164 15.18 11.12 -1.13
C MET A 164 15.74 11.55 0.23
N MET A 165 16.74 10.83 0.76
CA MET A 165 17.37 11.16 2.05
C MET A 165 18.09 12.50 2.00
N ILE A 166 18.90 12.74 0.95
CA ILE A 166 19.62 14.00 0.77
C ILE A 166 18.64 15.16 0.63
N CYS A 167 17.65 15.06 -0.25
CA CYS A 167 16.67 16.12 -0.45
C CYS A 167 15.83 16.34 0.82
N SER A 168 15.42 15.27 1.52
CA SER A 168 14.67 15.38 2.77
C SER A 168 15.50 16.13 3.82
N TYR A 169 16.79 15.81 3.96
CA TYR A 169 17.70 16.54 4.85
C TYR A 169 17.82 18.01 4.46
N MET A 170 18.02 18.32 3.18
CA MET A 170 18.17 19.70 2.69
C MET A 170 16.92 20.57 2.88
N PHE A 171 15.73 19.98 2.77
CA PHE A 171 14.45 20.70 2.93
C PHE A 171 13.89 20.63 4.35
N SER A 172 14.52 19.88 5.25
CA SER A 172 14.12 19.81 6.66
C SER A 172 14.60 21.03 7.42
N ASN A 173 13.80 21.46 8.40
CA ASN A 173 14.16 22.51 9.35
C ASN A 173 14.33 21.90 10.75
N ASP A 174 14.88 22.67 11.69
CA ASP A 174 15.15 22.23 13.07
C ASP A 174 13.93 21.65 13.80
N THR A 175 12.72 22.04 13.39
CA THR A 175 11.45 21.63 14.02
C THR A 175 10.68 20.56 13.24
N LEU A 176 10.99 20.35 11.96
CA LEU A 176 10.18 19.46 11.12
C LEU A 176 10.99 18.79 10.01
N ILE A 177 10.92 17.45 10.00
CA ILE A 177 11.48 16.63 8.92
C ILE A 177 10.58 16.75 7.69
N TYR A 178 11.17 17.11 6.55
CA TYR A 178 10.46 17.19 5.28
C TYR A 178 10.13 15.79 4.77
N ARG A 179 8.83 15.51 4.65
CA ARG A 179 8.30 14.24 4.12
C ARG A 179 7.76 14.45 2.71
N PHE A 180 8.39 13.76 1.75
CA PHE A 180 7.91 13.71 0.38
C PHE A 180 6.59 12.97 0.27
N ASP A 181 5.79 13.34 -0.72
CA ASP A 181 4.52 12.68 -1.01
C ASP A 181 4.75 11.23 -1.47
N ARG A 182 3.77 10.35 -1.23
CA ARG A 182 3.81 8.94 -1.59
C ARG A 182 3.90 8.71 -3.10
N TYR A 183 3.55 9.72 -3.89
CA TYR A 183 3.61 9.73 -5.35
C TYR A 183 4.76 10.57 -5.91
N ALA A 184 5.68 11.02 -5.06
CA ALA A 184 6.89 11.71 -5.51
C ALA A 184 7.74 10.83 -6.44
N ILE A 185 8.59 11.48 -7.24
CA ILE A 185 9.46 10.81 -8.21
C ILE A 185 10.35 9.75 -7.55
N PHE A 186 10.84 10.03 -6.34
CA PHE A 186 11.65 9.08 -5.57
C PHE A 186 10.90 7.77 -5.31
N MET A 187 9.61 7.86 -4.98
CA MET A 187 8.75 6.71 -4.67
C MET A 187 8.42 5.93 -5.94
N ALA A 188 8.18 6.64 -7.05
CA ALA A 188 8.00 6.03 -8.37
C ALA A 188 9.25 5.25 -8.82
N LEU A 189 10.44 5.84 -8.69
CA LEU A 189 11.71 5.20 -9.04
C LEU A 189 12.00 3.99 -8.13
N ASN A 190 11.72 4.10 -6.83
CA ASN A 190 11.88 3.00 -5.89
C ASN A 190 10.94 1.84 -6.24
N ALA A 191 9.66 2.12 -6.48
CA ALA A 191 8.68 1.10 -6.91
C ALA A 191 9.10 0.42 -8.22
N ALA A 192 9.62 1.18 -9.19
CA ALA A 192 10.18 0.64 -10.43
C ALA A 192 11.39 -0.26 -10.16
N GLY A 193 12.33 0.18 -9.33
CA GLY A 193 13.53 -0.57 -8.97
C GLY A 193 13.20 -1.88 -8.26
N VAL A 194 12.31 -1.86 -7.26
CA VAL A 194 11.83 -3.08 -6.56
C VAL A 194 11.13 -4.03 -7.54
N PHE A 195 10.28 -3.51 -8.43
CA PHE A 195 9.63 -4.33 -9.45
C PHE A 195 10.66 -5.01 -10.37
N LEU A 196 11.64 -4.26 -10.88
CA LEU A 196 12.70 -4.81 -11.72
C LEU A 196 13.62 -5.77 -10.97
N MET A 197 13.82 -5.58 -9.67
CA MET A 197 14.55 -6.53 -8.84
C MET A 197 13.84 -7.88 -8.85
N PHE A 198 12.53 -7.93 -8.58
CA PHE A 198 11.78 -9.19 -8.65
C PHE A 198 11.63 -9.74 -10.08
N LYS A 199 11.65 -8.88 -11.11
CA LYS A 199 11.63 -9.32 -12.52
C LYS A 199 12.94 -9.99 -12.94
N ASN A 200 14.07 -9.39 -12.58
CA ASN A 200 15.38 -9.74 -13.14
C ASN A 200 16.21 -10.66 -12.24
N PHE A 201 15.93 -10.70 -10.94
CA PHE A 201 16.58 -11.63 -10.01
C PHE A 201 15.81 -12.95 -9.95
N ASN A 202 16.52 -14.06 -10.16
CA ASN A 202 15.97 -15.40 -9.97
C ASN A 202 15.84 -15.68 -8.47
N PHE A 203 14.76 -15.20 -7.87
CA PHE A 203 14.47 -15.41 -6.45
C PHE A 203 13.66 -16.69 -6.26
N ASN A 204 14.36 -17.81 -6.00
CA ASN A 204 13.76 -19.12 -5.74
C ASN A 204 14.05 -19.57 -4.30
N PRO A 205 13.35 -19.02 -3.29
CA PRO A 205 13.51 -19.44 -1.91
C PRO A 205 13.11 -20.92 -1.76
N LYS A 206 13.84 -21.66 -0.93
CA LYS A 206 13.60 -23.10 -0.65
C LYS A 206 13.37 -23.35 0.84
N GLY A 207 12.67 -24.44 1.16
CA GLY A 207 12.41 -24.87 2.53
C GLY A 207 11.66 -23.85 3.37
N ILE A 208 12.07 -23.69 4.64
CA ILE A 208 11.43 -22.83 5.64
C ILE A 208 11.29 -21.38 5.16
N LEU A 209 12.28 -20.86 4.42
CA LEU A 209 12.24 -19.50 3.90
C LEU A 209 11.09 -19.30 2.90
N ARG A 210 10.84 -20.30 2.03
CA ARG A 210 9.71 -20.26 1.08
C ARG A 210 8.39 -20.24 1.83
N ASP A 211 8.24 -21.10 2.82
CA ASP A 211 7.01 -21.22 3.59
C ASP A 211 6.72 -19.93 4.37
N PHE A 212 7.76 -19.34 4.97
CA PHE A 212 7.66 -18.07 5.67
C PHE A 212 7.22 -16.92 4.74
N ILE A 213 7.89 -16.76 3.59
CA ILE A 213 7.54 -15.74 2.59
C ILE A 213 6.12 -15.95 2.08
N THR A 214 5.72 -17.19 1.82
CA THR A 214 4.37 -17.52 1.35
C THR A 214 3.32 -17.18 2.40
N ARG A 215 3.58 -17.44 3.69
CA ARG A 215 2.67 -17.06 4.79
C ARG A 215 2.53 -15.55 4.93
N ILE A 216 3.64 -14.80 4.86
CA ILE A 216 3.58 -13.33 4.88
C ILE A 216 2.76 -12.84 3.69
N ALA A 217 3.00 -13.36 2.48
CA ALA A 217 2.24 -12.97 1.30
C ALA A 217 0.74 -13.23 1.47
N GLN A 218 0.38 -14.39 2.02
CA GLN A 218 -1.03 -14.76 2.28
C GLN A 218 -1.71 -13.85 3.29
N TYR A 219 -0.97 -13.41 4.31
CA TYR A 219 -1.51 -12.58 5.40
C TYR A 219 -1.36 -11.08 5.17
N SER A 220 -0.62 -10.64 4.15
CA SER A 220 -0.22 -9.23 3.96
C SER A 220 -1.38 -8.25 4.01
N TYR A 221 -2.50 -8.58 3.38
CA TYR A 221 -3.66 -7.68 3.37
C TYR A 221 -4.37 -7.63 4.73
N GLY A 222 -4.54 -8.78 5.40
CA GLY A 222 -5.06 -8.82 6.77
C GLY A 222 -4.15 -8.11 7.76
N ILE A 223 -2.81 -8.25 7.62
CA ILE A 223 -1.83 -7.56 8.46
C ILE A 223 -2.02 -6.06 8.30
N TYR A 224 -2.12 -5.56 7.07
CA TYR A 224 -2.38 -4.15 6.78
C TYR A 224 -3.70 -3.61 7.40
N LEU A 225 -4.72 -4.45 7.57
CA LEU A 225 -5.98 -4.00 8.19
C LEU A 225 -5.91 -4.01 9.72
N ALA A 226 -5.19 -4.96 10.30
CA ALA A 226 -5.11 -5.14 11.74
C ALA A 226 -3.98 -4.35 12.42
N HIS A 227 -2.91 -4.02 11.69
CA HIS A 227 -1.70 -3.46 12.30
C HIS A 227 -1.90 -2.06 12.87
N VAL A 228 -2.90 -1.28 12.40
CA VAL A 228 -3.22 0.03 12.97
C VAL A 228 -3.61 -0.10 14.44
N ALA A 229 -4.48 -1.06 14.75
CA ALA A 229 -4.94 -1.28 16.12
C ALA A 229 -3.78 -1.71 17.02
N VAL A 230 -2.94 -2.63 16.52
CA VAL A 230 -1.72 -3.05 17.23
C VAL A 230 -0.76 -1.89 17.42
N LEU A 231 -0.58 -1.05 16.40
CA LEU A 231 0.29 0.12 16.45
C LEU A 231 -0.19 1.11 17.52
N SER A 232 -1.48 1.44 17.56
CA SER A 232 -2.05 2.37 18.55
C SER A 232 -1.84 1.87 19.98
N VAL A 233 -2.11 0.58 20.24
CA VAL A 233 -1.91 -0.03 21.56
C VAL A 233 -0.42 -0.07 21.92
N THR A 234 0.45 -0.38 20.96
CA THR A 234 1.89 -0.46 21.20
C THR A 234 2.43 0.91 21.59
N ILE A 235 2.06 1.98 20.86
CA ILE A 235 2.47 3.36 21.15
C ILE A 235 2.05 3.75 22.58
N GLU A 236 0.79 3.49 22.95
CA GLU A 236 0.28 3.85 24.27
C GLU A 236 1.02 3.16 25.43
N ILE A 237 1.42 1.89 25.25
CA ILE A 237 2.10 1.11 26.30
C ILE A 237 3.60 1.43 26.39
N PHE A 238 4.27 1.55 25.25
CA PHE A 238 5.74 1.42 25.19
C PHE A 238 6.49 2.70 24.81
N GLU A 239 5.84 3.73 24.26
CA GLU A 239 6.52 4.94 23.73
C GLU A 239 7.43 5.62 24.77
N LYS A 240 7.08 5.57 26.05
CA LYS A 240 7.84 6.21 27.14
C LYS A 240 8.91 5.32 27.78
N THR A 241 8.99 4.04 27.39
CA THR A 241 9.79 3.03 28.10
C THR A 241 11.10 2.64 27.42
N LEU A 242 11.18 2.81 26.10
CA LEU A 242 12.32 2.36 25.30
C LEU A 242 13.07 3.54 24.65
N PRO A 243 14.41 3.45 24.50
CA PRO A 243 15.16 4.38 23.65
C PRO A 243 14.65 4.36 22.21
N TYR A 244 14.68 5.50 21.51
CA TYR A 244 14.10 5.69 20.18
C TYR A 244 14.48 4.61 19.13
N ASN A 245 15.75 4.18 19.10
CA ASN A 245 16.23 3.17 18.15
C ASN A 245 15.65 1.77 18.44
N LEU A 246 15.58 1.39 19.71
CA LEU A 246 14.97 0.11 20.13
C LEU A 246 13.44 0.17 19.98
N TRP A 247 12.86 1.34 20.24
CA TRP A 247 11.44 1.61 20.08
C TRP A 247 10.97 1.36 18.64
N THR A 248 11.65 1.96 17.66
CA THR A 248 11.31 1.80 16.24
C THR A 248 11.41 0.35 15.76
N ILE A 249 12.46 -0.38 16.14
CA ILE A 249 12.60 -1.81 15.80
C ILE A 249 11.48 -2.63 16.46
N THR A 250 11.22 -2.40 17.75
CA THR A 250 10.15 -3.09 18.49
C THR A 250 8.80 -2.86 17.83
N LEU A 251 8.51 -1.62 17.45
CA LEU A 251 7.27 -1.24 16.79
C LEU A 251 7.09 -1.97 15.45
N VAL A 252 8.14 -2.08 14.62
CA VAL A 252 8.10 -2.85 13.36
C VAL A 252 7.84 -4.33 13.62
N LEU A 253 8.54 -4.94 14.58
CA LEU A 253 8.40 -6.36 14.88
C LEU A 253 7.01 -6.67 15.44
N VAL A 254 6.51 -5.87 16.39
CA VAL A 254 5.20 -6.05 17.00
C VAL A 254 4.08 -5.88 15.98
N THR A 255 4.14 -4.83 15.15
CA THR A 255 3.12 -4.57 14.12
C THR A 255 3.15 -5.56 12.96
N LEU A 256 4.23 -6.34 12.80
CA LEU A 256 4.27 -7.46 11.86
C LEU A 256 3.77 -8.77 12.49
N PHE A 257 4.37 -9.17 13.61
CA PHE A 257 4.18 -10.51 14.19
C PHE A 257 2.88 -10.65 14.97
N VAL A 258 2.41 -9.62 15.67
CA VAL A 258 1.16 -9.70 16.44
C VAL A 258 -0.05 -9.86 15.49
N PRO A 259 -0.24 -9.00 14.46
CA PRO A 259 -1.27 -9.24 13.45
C PRO A 259 -1.15 -10.59 12.76
N MET A 260 0.07 -11.03 12.44
CA MET A 260 0.29 -12.34 11.81
C MET A 260 -0.17 -13.49 12.72
N GLY A 261 0.11 -13.42 14.02
CA GLY A 261 -0.38 -14.38 15.01
C GLY A 261 -1.90 -14.35 15.15
N LEU A 262 -2.50 -13.16 15.23
CA LEU A 262 -3.96 -13.00 15.27
C LEU A 262 -4.65 -13.60 14.05
N LEU A 263 -4.13 -13.31 12.85
CA LEU A 263 -4.64 -13.86 11.60
C LEU A 263 -4.47 -15.38 11.53
N TYR A 264 -3.35 -15.92 12.03
CA TYR A 264 -3.16 -17.35 12.12
C TYR A 264 -4.22 -18.00 13.01
N ILE A 265 -4.51 -17.42 14.18
CA ILE A 265 -5.56 -17.92 15.08
C ILE A 265 -6.94 -17.83 14.40
N PHE A 266 -7.28 -16.69 13.83
CA PHE A 266 -8.56 -16.49 13.15
C PHE A 266 -8.73 -17.40 11.93
N SER A 267 -7.64 -17.75 11.24
CA SER A 267 -7.67 -18.67 10.10
C SER A 267 -8.05 -20.11 10.47
N LYS A 268 -8.00 -20.47 11.76
CA LYS A 268 -8.45 -21.79 12.25
C LYS A 268 -9.97 -21.88 12.41
N VAL A 269 -10.66 -20.75 12.49
CA VAL A 269 -12.12 -20.71 12.62
C VAL A 269 -12.74 -20.84 11.22
N PRO A 270 -13.66 -21.80 11.00
CA PRO A 270 -14.40 -21.92 9.75
C PRO A 270 -15.08 -20.58 9.39
N TYR A 271 -15.16 -20.25 8.09
CA TYR A 271 -15.74 -19.01 7.55
C TYR A 271 -14.95 -17.70 7.77
N LEU A 272 -14.16 -17.56 8.84
CA LEU A 272 -13.38 -16.34 9.06
C LEU A 272 -12.28 -16.14 8.02
N LYS A 273 -11.66 -17.23 7.53
CA LYS A 273 -10.53 -17.19 6.60
C LYS A 273 -10.77 -16.29 5.38
N ASP A 274 -11.98 -16.34 4.79
CA ASP A 274 -12.31 -15.60 3.58
C ASP A 274 -12.62 -14.12 3.81
N ILE A 275 -12.96 -13.75 5.05
CA ILE A 275 -13.34 -12.40 5.45
C ILE A 275 -12.29 -11.68 6.28
N ILE A 276 -11.18 -12.31 6.67
CA ILE A 276 -10.09 -11.63 7.42
C ILE A 276 -8.92 -11.19 6.53
N GLY A 277 -8.97 -11.50 5.23
CA GLY A 277 -7.95 -11.10 4.26
C GLY A 277 -6.77 -12.07 4.11
N VAL A 278 -6.99 -13.36 4.41
CA VAL A 278 -5.99 -14.45 4.26
C VAL A 278 -6.21 -15.16 2.93
N LYS A 279 -5.34 -14.98 1.92
CA LYS A 279 -5.48 -15.63 0.60
C LYS A 279 -4.17 -16.01 -0.06
#